data_AF-A0A7V9BPX9-F1
#
_entry.id   AF-A0A7V9BPX9-F1
#
_cell.length_a   1.000
_cell.length_b   1.000
_cell.length_c   1.000
_cell.angle_alpha   90.00
_cell.angle_beta   90.00
_cell.angle_gamma   90.00
#
_symmetry.space_group_name_H-M   'P 1'
#
loop_
_entity.id
_entity.type
_entity.pdbx_description
1 polymer ?
#
loop_
_entity_poly.entity_id
_entity_poly.type
_entity_poly.pdbx_seq_one_letter_code
_entity_poly.pdbx_strand_id
1 'polypeptide(L)'
;MDEASETTVLVCSPQLDKLGALLAEHGWENRSDGEDALLVSGKSTDDVGELAGAVQIVLHEVATQRGSLEEAFMQMTGQDVEFRSEIAELVAVQGGTP
;
A
#
# COMPACT_ATOMS: atom_id res chain seq x y z
N MET A 1 11.09 3.40 13.53
CA MET A 1 10.65 2.04 13.17
C MET A 1 9.57 2.28 12.16
N ASP A 2 9.94 2.24 10.88
CA ASP A 2 9.08 2.72 9.79
C ASP A 2 7.84 1.84 9.69
N GLU A 3 6.70 2.51 9.73
CA GLU A 3 5.36 1.98 9.58
C GLU A 3 5.30 1.22 8.25
N ALA A 4 5.01 -0.08 8.30
CA ALA A 4 4.98 -0.96 7.15
C ALA A 4 3.84 -0.50 6.22
N SER A 5 4.13 0.43 5.31
CA SER A 5 3.30 0.70 4.15
C SER A 5 3.28 -0.57 3.32
N GLU A 6 2.25 -1.40 3.51
CA GLU A 6 1.99 -2.61 2.74
C GLU A 6 1.97 -2.23 1.26
N THR A 7 3.09 -2.50 0.59
CA THR A 7 3.29 -2.17 -0.81
C THR A 7 2.99 -3.44 -1.61
N THR A 8 2.00 -3.35 -2.48
CA THR A 8 1.56 -4.45 -3.31
C THR A 8 1.92 -4.15 -4.76
N VAL A 9 2.31 -5.16 -5.53
CA VAL A 9 2.65 -5.02 -6.95
C VAL A 9 1.60 -5.73 -7.77
N LEU A 10 0.94 -5.00 -8.66
CA LEU A 10 0.03 -5.54 -9.66
C LEU A 10 0.84 -5.92 -10.89
N VAL A 11 0.64 -7.14 -11.38
CA VAL A 11 1.24 -7.65 -12.61
C VAL A 11 0.19 -8.27 -13.52
N CYS A 12 0.20 -7.88 -14.79
CA CYS A 12 -0.62 -8.49 -15.82
C CYS A 12 0.24 -9.33 -16.76
N SER A 13 -0.19 -10.55 -17.06
CA SER A 13 0.56 -11.45 -17.92
C SER A 13 -0.37 -12.45 -18.61
N PRO A 14 -0.15 -12.75 -19.90
CA PRO A 14 -0.88 -13.82 -20.58
C PRO A 14 -0.54 -15.22 -20.05
N GLN A 15 0.45 -15.32 -19.14
CA GLN A 15 0.93 -16.55 -18.52
C GLN A 15 0.73 -16.53 -16.99
N LEU A 16 -0.38 -15.99 -16.50
CA LEU A 16 -0.68 -15.88 -15.07
C LEU A 16 -0.50 -17.18 -14.29
N ASP A 17 -0.97 -18.31 -14.80
CA ASP A 17 -0.85 -19.61 -14.11
C ASP A 17 0.61 -19.96 -13.79
N LYS A 18 1.50 -19.74 -14.76
CA LYS A 18 2.95 -19.96 -14.58
C LYS A 18 3.56 -18.94 -13.63
N LEU A 19 3.14 -17.68 -13.74
CA LEU A 19 3.64 -16.60 -12.90
C LEU A 19 3.23 -16.82 -11.43
N GLY A 20 1.96 -17.15 -11.18
CA GLY A 20 1.44 -17.46 -9.84
C GLY A 20 2.12 -18.67 -9.21
N ALA A 21 2.33 -19.74 -9.99
CA ALA A 21 3.09 -20.91 -9.53
C ALA A 21 4.53 -20.54 -9.15
N LEU A 22 5.23 -19.80 -10.02
CA LEU A 22 6.61 -19.37 -9.77
C LEU A 22 6.73 -18.50 -8.51
N LEU A 23 5.81 -17.56 -8.34
CA LEU A 23 5.74 -16.70 -7.16
C LEU A 23 5.54 -17.54 -5.89
N ALA A 24 4.62 -18.52 -5.92
CA ALA A 24 4.38 -19.43 -4.81
C ALA A 24 5.57 -20.34 -4.50
N GLU A 25 6.29 -20.84 -5.53
CA GLU A 25 7.51 -21.63 -5.36
C GLU A 25 8.63 -20.83 -4.67
N HIS A 26 8.71 -19.53 -4.96
CA HIS A 26 9.63 -18.61 -4.28
C HIS A 26 9.13 -18.15 -2.89
N GLY A 27 7.97 -18.62 -2.45
CA GLY A 27 7.35 -18.27 -1.17
C GLY A 27 6.81 -16.85 -1.12
N TRP A 28 6.49 -16.25 -2.27
CA TRP A 28 5.94 -14.90 -2.35
C TRP A 28 4.42 -14.96 -2.28
N GLU A 29 3.85 -14.16 -1.37
CA GLU A 29 2.42 -14.03 -1.23
C GLU A 29 1.84 -13.35 -2.47
N ASN A 30 0.95 -14.05 -3.16
CA ASN A 30 0.28 -13.55 -4.34
C ASN A 30 -1.21 -13.92 -4.35
N ARG A 31 -2.03 -13.08 -5.00
CA ARG A 31 -3.47 -13.25 -5.12
C ARG A 31 -3.94 -12.79 -6.50
N SER A 32 -4.89 -13.50 -7.08
CA SER A 32 -5.56 -13.10 -8.33
C SER A 32 -6.34 -11.80 -8.17
N ASP A 33 -6.17 -10.87 -9.11
CA ASP A 33 -6.87 -9.59 -9.20
C ASP A 33 -7.58 -9.50 -10.56
N GLY A 34 -8.66 -10.26 -10.71
CA GLY A 34 -9.38 -10.40 -11.99
C GLY A 34 -8.82 -11.50 -12.89
N GLU A 35 -9.12 -11.41 -14.19
CA GLU A 35 -8.85 -12.48 -15.16
C GLU A 35 -7.41 -12.50 -15.70
N ASP A 36 -6.73 -11.36 -15.77
CA ASP A 36 -5.38 -11.23 -16.35
C ASP A 36 -4.35 -10.56 -15.41
N ALA A 37 -4.71 -10.30 -14.14
CA ALA A 37 -3.78 -9.72 -13.17
C ALA A 37 -3.56 -10.56 -11.89
N LEU A 38 -2.36 -10.43 -11.32
CA LEU A 38 -1.95 -10.93 -10.01
C LEU A 38 -1.42 -9.77 -9.16
N LEU A 39 -1.74 -9.79 -7.88
CA LEU A 39 -1.17 -8.92 -6.86
C LEU A 39 -0.11 -9.69 -6.07
N VAL A 40 1.06 -9.09 -5.89
CA VAL A 40 2.19 -9.63 -5.14
C VAL A 40 2.48 -8.73 -3.94
N SER A 41 2.43 -9.29 -2.74
CA SER A 41 2.61 -8.52 -1.50
C SER A 41 4.07 -8.49 -1.05
N GLY A 42 4.51 -7.33 -0.52
CA GLY A 42 5.81 -7.21 0.15
C GLY A 42 7.02 -7.35 -0.79
N LYS A 43 6.83 -7.08 -2.08
CA LYS A 43 7.87 -7.15 -3.12
C LYS A 43 7.86 -5.90 -3.97
N SER A 44 9.00 -5.59 -4.59
CA SER A 44 9.11 -4.45 -5.51
C SER A 44 8.83 -4.89 -6.94
N THR A 45 8.49 -3.93 -7.80
CA THR A 45 8.31 -4.18 -9.23
C THR A 45 9.58 -4.72 -9.89
N ASP A 46 10.75 -4.33 -9.40
CA ASP A 46 12.06 -4.81 -9.83
C ASP A 46 12.22 -6.32 -9.55
N ASP A 47 12.02 -6.74 -8.30
CA ASP A 47 12.07 -8.15 -7.90
C ASP A 47 11.14 -9.03 -8.77
N VAL A 48 9.91 -8.57 -9.00
CA VAL A 48 8.94 -9.31 -9.81
C VAL A 48 9.35 -9.37 -11.29
N GLY A 49 9.90 -8.26 -11.82
CA GLY A 49 10.42 -8.20 -13.18
C GLY A 49 11.63 -9.12 -13.40
N GLU A 50 12.57 -9.13 -12.45
CA GLU A 50 13.74 -10.00 -12.49
C GLU A 50 13.34 -11.48 -12.45
N LEU A 51 12.44 -11.84 -11.53
CA LEU A 51 11.94 -13.21 -11.39
C LEU A 51 11.23 -13.68 -12.67
N ALA A 52 10.36 -12.86 -13.23
CA ALA A 52 9.68 -13.18 -14.50
C ALA A 52 10.68 -13.29 -15.67
N GLY A 53 11.67 -12.40 -15.72
CA GLY A 53 12.73 -12.39 -16.74
C GLY A 53 13.60 -13.64 -16.70
N ALA A 54 13.93 -14.14 -15.51
CA ALA A 54 14.76 -15.33 -15.31
C ALA A 54 14.18 -16.59 -15.96
N VAL A 55 12.84 -16.67 -16.06
CA VAL A 55 12.13 -17.79 -16.69
C VAL A 55 11.42 -17.41 -18.00
N GLN A 56 11.74 -16.24 -18.56
CA GLN A 56 11.19 -15.71 -19.81
C GLN A 56 9.65 -15.59 -19.83
N ILE A 57 9.06 -15.20 -18.70
CA ILE A 57 7.63 -14.85 -18.63
C ILE A 57 7.45 -13.41 -19.14
N VAL A 58 6.51 -13.23 -20.06
CA VAL A 58 6.14 -11.91 -20.57
C VAL A 58 5.22 -11.22 -19.57
N LEU A 59 5.61 -10.03 -19.13
CA LEU A 59 4.74 -9.15 -18.35
C LEU A 59 4.17 -8.09 -19.30
N HIS A 60 2.85 -7.98 -19.36
CA HIS A 60 2.17 -6.92 -20.10
C HIS A 60 2.13 -5.61 -19.30
N GLU A 61 1.97 -5.73 -17.98
CA GLU A 61 1.92 -4.59 -17.07
C GLU A 61 2.57 -4.96 -15.73
N VAL A 62 3.27 -4.00 -15.13
CA VAL A 62 3.85 -4.10 -13.78
C VAL A 62 3.70 -2.74 -13.11
N ALA A 63 2.94 -2.67 -12.02
CA ALA A 63 2.65 -1.43 -11.34
C ALA A 63 2.69 -1.60 -9.82
N THR A 64 3.25 -0.61 -9.11
CA THR A 64 3.17 -0.57 -7.65
C THR A 64 1.80 -0.01 -7.23
N GLN A 65 0.99 -0.82 -6.55
CA GLN A 65 -0.16 -0.33 -5.78
C GLN A 65 0.33 0.10 -4.39
N ARG A 66 0.29 1.40 -4.15
CA ARG A 66 0.34 1.95 -2.80
C ARG A 66 -1.10 2.13 -2.35
N GLY A 67 -1.45 1.58 -1.19
CA GLY A 67 -2.72 1.91 -0.53
C GLY A 67 -2.89 3.43 -0.53
N SER A 68 -4.04 3.90 -0.98
CA SER A 68 -4.26 5.33 -1.20
C SER A 68 -3.94 6.12 0.07
N LEU A 69 -3.35 7.31 -0.08
CA LEU A 69 -3.02 8.21 1.04
C LEU A 69 -4.23 8.47 1.96
N GLU A 70 -5.47 8.33 1.47
CA GLU A 70 -6.70 8.39 2.26
C GLU A 70 -6.81 7.31 3.36
N GLU A 71 -6.35 6.07 3.11
CA GLU A 71 -6.33 5.02 4.14
C GLU A 71 -5.23 5.28 5.18
N ALA A 72 -4.06 5.75 4.73
CA ALA A 72 -2.99 6.20 5.62
C ALA A 72 -3.42 7.41 6.47
N PHE A 73 -4.22 8.33 5.92
CA PHE A 73 -4.79 9.47 6.66
C PHE A 73 -5.81 9.03 7.71
N MET A 74 -6.64 8.01 7.42
CA MET A 74 -7.56 7.44 8.42
C MET A 74 -6.81 6.72 9.56
N GLN A 75 -5.71 6.03 9.24
CA GLN A 75 -4.89 5.37 10.26
C GLN A 75 -4.12 6.38 11.14
N MET A 76 -3.64 7.48 10.56
CA MET A 76 -2.91 8.54 11.27
C MET A 76 -3.82 9.45 12.13
N THR A 77 -5.13 9.49 11.86
CA THR A 77 -6.11 10.30 12.61
C THR A 77 -6.95 9.48 13.61
N GLY A 78 -6.76 8.16 13.66
CA GLY A 78 -7.38 7.27 14.65
C GLY A 78 -6.66 7.21 16.01
N GLN A 79 -5.55 7.94 16.17
CA GLN A 79 -4.71 7.95 17.38
C GLN A 79 -4.35 9.38 17.82
N ASP A 80 -5.22 10.39 17.64
CA ASP A 80 -5.07 11.68 18.34
C ASP A 80 -6.42 12.43 18.44
N VAL A 81 -7.36 11.85 19.18
CA VAL A 81 -8.51 12.58 19.73
C VAL A 81 -8.23 12.84 21.20
N GLU A 82 -7.21 13.63 21.54
CA GLU A 82 -7.09 14.14 22.91
C GLU A 82 -6.14 15.32 23.13
N PHE A 83 -6.06 16.34 22.25
CA PHE A 83 -5.44 17.60 22.69
C PHE A 83 -5.85 18.87 21.93
N ARG A 84 -7.15 19.15 21.78
CA ARG A 84 -7.62 20.50 21.36
C ARG A 84 -8.87 21.01 22.07
N SER A 85 -9.13 20.58 23.31
CA SER A 85 -10.21 21.17 24.11
C SER A 85 -9.76 22.16 25.19
N GLU A 86 -8.46 22.51 25.27
CA GLU A 86 -7.94 23.41 26.30
C GLU A 86 -7.58 24.83 25.80
N ILE A 87 -7.56 25.07 24.47
CA ILE A 87 -7.26 26.41 23.91
C ILE A 87 -8.51 27.31 23.81
N ALA A 88 -9.70 26.78 24.14
CA ALA A 88 -10.93 27.59 24.16
C ALA A 88 -11.11 28.40 25.47
N GLU A 89 -10.42 28.05 26.55
CA GLU A 89 -10.62 28.70 27.86
C GLU A 89 -9.71 29.93 28.08
N LEU A 90 -8.61 30.06 27.34
CA LEU A 90 -7.64 31.15 27.55
C LEU A 90 -8.00 32.48 26.84
N VAL A 91 -8.98 32.49 25.92
CA VAL A 91 -9.37 33.68 25.12
C VAL A 91 -10.64 34.37 25.66
N ALA A 92 -11.12 34.00 26.86
CA ALA A 92 -12.25 34.69 27.50
C ALA A 92 -11.84 35.71 28.58
N VAL A 93 -10.54 35.86 28.85
CA VAL A 93 -10.04 36.86 29.80
C VAL A 93 -9.31 37.97 29.02
N GLN A 94 -10.01 39.06 28.68
CA GLN A 94 -9.51 40.45 28.70
C GLN A 94 -10.36 41.42 27.83
N GLY A 95 -11.15 42.26 28.52
CA GLY A 95 -11.60 43.59 28.09
C GLY A 95 -13.06 43.65 27.62
N GLY A 96 -14.01 44.34 28.25
CA GLY A 96 -13.97 45.38 29.28
C GLY A 96 -15.12 46.36 29.00
N THR A 97 -16.04 46.52 29.96
CA THR A 97 -17.19 47.43 29.98
C THR A 97 -16.76 48.91 29.89
N PRO A 98 -17.65 49.82 29.44
CA PRO A 98 -18.54 50.49 30.40
C PRO A 98 -20.04 50.40 30.09
#